data_AF-L0DCL4-F1
#
_entry.id   AF-L0DCL4-F1
#
_cell.length_a   1.000
_cell.length_b   1.000
_cell.length_c   1.000
_cell.angle_alpha   90.00
_cell.angle_beta   90.00
_cell.angle_gamma   90.00
#
_symmetry.space_group_name_H-M   'P 1'
#
loop_
_entity.id
_entity.type
_entity.pdbx_description
1 polymer ?
#
loop_
_entity_poly.entity_id
_entity_poly.type
_entity_poly.pdbx_seq_one_letter_code
_entity_poly.pdbx_strand_id
1 'polypeptide(L)' 'MGRFLVKANSVNAVRKALGRAPGGVRVVGRFDRETIECAHTMEAHSLSRHWPVVVSRLAKAGLTVVEKPPEQHTDEQNH' A
#
# COMPACT_ATOMS: atom_id res chain seq x y z
N MET A 1 6.88 -4.42 -8.32
CA MET A 1 6.65 -3.19 -7.50
C MET A 1 5.15 -2.89 -7.55
N GLY A 2 4.44 -3.03 -6.44
CA GLY A 2 2.97 -2.92 -6.40
C GLY A 2 2.51 -1.57 -5.86
N ARG A 3 1.28 -1.17 -6.23
CA ARG A 3 0.66 0.10 -5.84
C ARG A 3 -0.69 -0.14 -5.17
N PHE A 4 -1.07 0.71 -4.23
CA PHE A 4 -2.35 0.66 -3.54
C PHE A 4 -2.80 2.06 -3.14
N LEU A 5 -4.11 2.25 -2.99
CA LEU A 5 -4.68 3.54 -2.59
C LEU A 5 -5.09 3.52 -1.12
N VAL A 6 -4.91 4.65 -0.46
CA VAL A 6 -5.30 4.85 0.94
C VAL A 6 -6.25 6.03 1.00
N LYS A 7 -7.44 5.82 1.58
CA LYS A 7 -8.40 6.87 1.86
C LYS A 7 -7.85 7.74 2.99
N ALA A 8 -7.43 8.95 2.64
CA ALA A 8 -6.82 9.91 3.54
C ALA A 8 -6.93 11.33 2.97
N ASN A 9 -7.31 12.29 3.82
CA ASN A 9 -7.32 13.71 3.45
C ASN A 9 -5.92 14.35 3.48
N SER A 10 -4.93 13.67 4.06
CA SER A 10 -3.58 14.21 4.28
C SER A 10 -2.47 13.21 3.97
N VAL A 11 -1.60 13.58 3.03
CA VAL A 11 -0.37 12.85 2.68
C VAL A 11 0.53 12.63 3.90
N ASN A 12 0.62 13.63 4.79
CA ASN A 12 1.46 13.55 5.98
C ASN A 12 0.95 12.53 6.99
N ALA A 13 -0.38 12.35 7.11
CA ALA A 13 -0.96 11.32 7.95
C ALA A 13 -0.55 9.92 7.45
N VAL A 14 -0.63 9.70 6.13
CA VAL A 14 -0.22 8.46 5.49
C VAL A 14 1.28 8.22 5.66
N ARG A 15 2.13 9.24 5.43
CA ARG A 15 3.58 9.15 5.67
C ARG A 15 3.94 8.79 7.11
N LYS A 16 3.26 9.37 8.09
CA LYS A 16 3.48 9.04 9.51
C LYS A 16 3.08 7.60 9.83
N ALA A 17 1.95 7.14 9.32
CA ALA A 17 1.49 5.76 9.50
C ALA A 17 2.43 4.74 8.85
N LEU A 18 2.98 5.07 7.67
CA LEU A 18 3.85 4.20 6.88
C LEU A 18 5.35 4.34 7.18
N GLY A 19 5.77 5.36 7.93
CA GLY A 19 7.19 5.66 8.18
C GLY A 19 8.00 4.55 8.87
N ARG A 20 7.32 3.53 9.42
CA ARG A 20 7.95 2.32 9.98
C ARG A 20 7.47 1.02 9.31
N ALA A 21 6.63 1.10 8.27
CA ALA A 21 6.04 -0.04 7.56
C ALA A 21 7.12 -0.98 7.00
N PRO A 22 6.98 -2.30 7.18
CA PRO A 22 7.86 -3.26 6.51
C PRO A 22 7.65 -3.22 5.00
N GLY A 23 8.64 -3.70 4.23
CA GLY A 23 8.43 -3.97 2.81
C GLY A 23 8.56 -2.79 1.86
N GLY A 24 9.30 -1.75 2.25
CA GLY A 24 9.62 -0.63 1.36
C GLY A 24 8.39 0.17 0.94
N VAL A 25 7.35 0.18 1.78
CA VAL A 25 6.12 0.93 1.53
C VAL A 25 6.40 2.43 1.60
N ARG A 26 5.98 3.18 0.59
CA ARG A 26 6.19 4.63 0.49
C ARG A 26 4.96 5.30 -0.12
N VAL A 27 4.78 6.57 0.24
CA VAL A 27 3.78 7.43 -0.41
C VAL A 27 4.35 7.94 -1.73
N VAL A 28 3.59 7.75 -2.81
CA VAL A 28 3.91 8.25 -4.15
C VAL A 28 3.40 9.68 -4.28
N GLY A 29 2.12 9.90 -3.95
CA GLY A 29 1.49 11.19 -4.12
C GLY A 29 0.01 11.16 -3.78
N ARG A 30 -0.67 12.28 -4.03
CA ARG A 30 -2.13 12.37 -3.92
C ARG A 30 -2.73 11.87 -5.23
N PHE A 31 -3.63 10.89 -5.16
CA PHE A 31 -4.36 10.39 -6.33
C PHE A 31 -5.59 11.27 -6.58
N ASP A 32 -6.39 11.54 -5.53
CA ASP A 32 -7.54 12.44 -5.61
C ASP A 32 -7.75 13.26 -4.31
N ARG A 33 -8.93 13.88 -4.15
CA ARG A 33 -9.24 14.72 -2.99
C ARG A 33 -9.27 13.92 -1.67
N GLU A 34 -9.68 12.66 -1.73
CA GLU A 34 -9.87 11.77 -0.59
C GLU A 34 -8.92 10.56 -0.58
N THR A 35 -8.15 10.30 -1.64
CA THR A 35 -7.23 9.17 -1.70
C THR A 35 -5.78 9.55 -2.04
N ILE A 36 -4.86 8.77 -1.46
CA ILE A 36 -3.41 8.92 -1.56
C ILE A 36 -2.83 7.63 -2.15
N GLU A 37 -2.01 7.78 -3.18
CA GLU A 37 -1.31 6.67 -3.83
C GLU A 37 -0.05 6.28 -3.05
N CYS A 38 0.08 4.98 -2.80
CA CYS A 38 1.24 4.37 -2.16
C CYS A 38 1.82 3.25 -3.04
N ALA A 39 3.11 3.00 -2.88
CA ALA A 39 3.83 1.92 -3.56
C ALA A 39 4.60 1.06 -2.58
N HIS A 40 4.86 -0.19 -2.94
CA HIS A 40 5.73 -1.11 -2.21
C HIS A 40 6.67 -1.85 -3.15
N THR A 41 7.81 -2.28 -2.61
CA THR A 41 8.82 -3.06 -3.33
C THR A 41 8.72 -4.57 -3.05
N MET A 42 7.77 -5.00 -2.22
CA MET A 42 7.58 -6.43 -1.91
C MET A 42 7.10 -7.23 -3.12
N GLU A 43 7.70 -8.41 -3.29
CA GLU A 43 7.20 -9.52 -4.10
C GLU A 43 5.95 -10.16 -3.46
N ALA A 44 5.15 -10.89 -4.25
CA ALA A 44 3.83 -11.42 -3.85
C ALA A 44 3.84 -12.24 -2.54
N HIS A 45 4.85 -13.10 -2.36
CA HIS A 45 4.99 -13.92 -1.14
C HIS A 45 5.24 -13.04 0.10
N SER A 46 6.12 -12.04 -0.03
CA SER A 46 6.40 -11.08 1.05
C SER A 46 5.21 -10.16 1.32
N LEU A 47 4.51 -9.74 0.27
CA LEU A 47 3.31 -8.93 0.39
C LEU A 47 2.25 -9.68 1.21
N SER A 48 1.94 -10.93 0.87
CA SER A 48 0.94 -11.74 1.58
C SER A 48 1.23 -11.85 3.08
N ARG A 49 2.51 -11.97 3.46
CA ARG A 49 2.95 -12.07 4.86
C ARG A 49 2.90 -10.74 5.61
N HIS A 50 3.28 -9.63 4.97
CA HIS A 50 3.42 -8.33 5.63
C HIS A 50 2.21 -7.40 5.45
N TRP A 51 1.34 -7.68 4.47
CA TRP A 51 0.16 -6.89 4.18
C TRP A 51 -0.76 -6.67 5.39
N PRO A 52 -1.04 -7.69 6.24
CA PRO A 52 -1.83 -7.48 7.46
C PRO A 52 -1.22 -6.45 8.41
N VAL A 53 0.12 -6.35 8.46
CA VAL A 53 0.84 -5.36 9.29
C VAL A 53 0.68 -3.96 8.73
N VAL A 54 0.74 -3.81 7.39
CA VAL A 54 0.52 -2.53 6.71
C VAL A 54 -0.90 -2.04 6.96
N VAL A 55 -1.90 -2.90 6.72
CA VAL A 55 -3.31 -2.59 6.94
C VAL A 55 -3.59 -2.24 8.40
N SER A 56 -3.06 -3.03 9.36
CA SER A 56 -3.24 -2.77 10.79
C SER A 56 -2.68 -1.41 11.22
N ARG A 57 -1.55 -0.97 10.64
CA ARG A 57 -0.97 0.34 10.95
C ARG A 57 -1.77 1.49 10.38
N LEU A 58 -2.26 1.36 9.15
CA LEU A 58 -3.16 2.33 8.55
C LEU A 58 -4.44 2.44 9.39
N ALA A 59 -5.03 1.30 9.77
CA ALA A 59 -6.22 1.27 10.63
C ALA A 59 -5.98 1.95 12.00
N LYS A 60 -4.83 1.71 12.64
CA LYS A 60 -4.44 2.39 13.89
C LYS A 60 -4.29 3.91 13.74
N ALA A 61 -4.04 4.39 12.53
CA ALA A 61 -3.99 5.81 12.21
C ALA A 61 -5.35 6.37 11.73
N GLY A 62 -6.42 5.57 11.75
CA GLY A 62 -7.74 5.94 11.22
C GLY A 62 -7.80 6.00 9.70
N LEU A 63 -6.87 5.33 9.01
CA LEU A 63 -6.75 5.30 7.55
C LEU A 63 -7.22 3.95 7.01
N THR A 64 -7.82 3.97 5.82
CA THR A 64 -8.36 2.77 5.18
C THR A 64 -7.73 2.56 3.81
N VAL A 65 -7.31 1.33 3.50
CA VAL A 65 -6.89 0.98 2.14
C VAL A 65 -8.15 0.84 1.28
N VAL A 66 -8.22 1.58 0.18
CA VAL A 66 -9.32 1.53 -0.78
C VAL A 66 -8.81 0.85 -2.03
N GLU A 67 -9.39 -0.31 -2.30
CA GLU A 67 -9.16 -1.19 -3.42
C GLU A 67 -7.72 -1.64 -3.72
N LYS A 68 -7.68 -2.91 -4.10
CA LYS A 68 -6.60 -3.87 -3.92
C LYS A 68 -5.47 -3.54 -4.91
N PRO A 69 -4.19 -3.72 -4.54
CA PRO A 69 -3.15 -3.83 -5.55
C PRO A 69 -3.62 -4.90 -6.54
N PRO A 70 -3.56 -4.68 -7.87
CA PRO A 70 -3.75 -5.78 -8.79
C PRO A 70 -2.78 -6.86 -8.33
N GLU A 71 -3.31 -8.00 -7.90
CA GLU A 71 -2.52 -9.22 -7.75
C GLU A 71 -1.71 -9.28 -9.03
N GLN A 72 -0.39 -9.23 -8.88
CA GLN A 72 0.50 -9.49 -9.99
C GLN A 72 0.12 -10.90 -10.44
N HIS A 73 -0.74 -10.99 -11.45
CA HIS A 73 -0.92 -12.17 -12.25
C HIS A 73 0.47 -12.36 -12.83
N THR A 74 1.26 -13.22 -12.19
CA THR A 74 2.34 -13.91 -12.87
C THR A 74 1.63 -14.72 -13.93
N ASP A 75 1.37 -14.08 -15.07
CA ASP A 75 1.09 -14.79 -16.30
C ASP A 75 2.42 -15.46 -16.64
N GLU A 76 2.53 -16.68 -16.14
CA GLU A 76 3.47 -17.68 -16.54
C GLU A 76 3.20 -17.95 -18.04
N GLN A 77 3.67 -17.07 -18.93
CA GLN A 77 3.74 -17.39 -20.36
C GLN A 77 4.97 -18.26 -20.58
N ASN A 78 4.77 -19.54 -20.29
CA ASN A 78 5.51 -20.63 -20.88
C ASN A 78 5.19 -20.67 -22.39
N HIS A 79 6.13 -20.24 -23.24
CA HIS A 79 6.29 -20.79 -24.58
C HIS A 79 7.73 -20.69 -25.06
#